data_AF-A0A966JN72-F1
#
_entry.id   AF-A0A966JN72-F1
#
_cell.length_a   1.000
_cell.length_b   1.000
_cell.length_c   1.000
_cell.angle_alpha   90.00
_cell.angle_beta   90.00
_cell.angle_gamma   90.00
#
_symmetry.space_group_name_H-M   'P 1'
#
loop_
_entity.id
_entity.type
_entity.pdbx_description
1 polymer ?
#
loop_
_entity_poly.entity_id
_entity_poly.type
_entity_poly.pdbx_seq_one_letter_code
_entity_poly.pdbx_strand_id
1 'polypeptide(L)'
;SHQRLSKRLALGVLSSDCISSSAYGSEQILLALIPAFGLAAFSILMPMTLVVLAVLIVVTLSYREVVSIYTKSGGAYVVSRDNFGPVIAQIAAVALMLDYIVTVAIQSSAGVDAIISTFPAFHDYKLFLVIGIIIILTFMNLRGVREAGAAFALPTYLFVGSMFVVFVMGIYRTFNGTLPQYDTSAQGAVPLGSSQSLVSFAAIFILLRAFANGGASLTGLEAISDLSESEKTVDLPESPTKLWPCLPIVSNTSL
;
A
#
# COMPACT_ATOMS: atom_id res chain seq x y z
N SER A 1 -21.24 -0.50 -23.72
CA SER A 1 -21.96 -1.28 -22.69
C SER A 1 -21.26 -1.06 -21.34
N HIS A 2 -21.76 -0.14 -20.53
CA HIS A 2 -21.22 0.11 -19.18
C HIS A 2 -21.68 -1.01 -18.25
N GLN A 3 -20.77 -1.91 -17.90
CA GLN A 3 -21.05 -3.04 -17.03
C GLN A 3 -20.85 -2.57 -15.59
N ARG A 4 -21.96 -2.38 -14.85
CA ARG A 4 -21.96 -1.97 -13.44
C ARG A 4 -21.47 -3.16 -12.60
N LEU A 5 -20.25 -3.08 -12.06
CA LEU A 5 -19.83 -4.00 -11.00
C LEU A 5 -20.74 -3.78 -9.78
N SER A 6 -21.15 -4.87 -9.14
CA SER A 6 -21.83 -4.80 -7.83
C SER A 6 -20.92 -4.10 -6.81
N LYS A 7 -21.48 -3.22 -5.96
CA LYS A 7 -20.72 -2.39 -5.00
C LYS A 7 -19.69 -3.18 -4.17
N ARG A 8 -19.99 -4.45 -3.83
CA ARG A 8 -19.07 -5.33 -3.07
C ARG A 8 -17.87 -5.79 -3.90
N LEU A 9 -18.10 -6.13 -5.16
CA LEU A 9 -17.08 -6.55 -6.12
C LEU A 9 -16.22 -5.36 -6.56
N ALA A 10 -16.85 -4.20 -6.78
CA ALA A 10 -16.13 -2.95 -7.04
C ALA A 10 -15.21 -2.60 -5.86
N LEU A 11 -15.71 -2.62 -4.62
CA LEU A 11 -14.89 -2.30 -3.44
C LEU A 11 -13.70 -3.26 -3.29
N GLY A 12 -13.90 -4.57 -3.49
CA GLY A 12 -12.82 -5.56 -3.37
C GLY A 12 -11.72 -5.38 -4.41
N VAL A 13 -12.08 -5.07 -5.66
CA VAL A 13 -11.10 -4.81 -6.72
C VAL A 13 -10.40 -3.46 -6.52
N LEU A 14 -11.15 -2.42 -6.14
CA LEU A 14 -10.62 -1.07 -5.94
C LEU A 14 -9.74 -0.93 -4.69
N SER A 15 -10.04 -1.66 -3.62
CA SER A 15 -9.23 -1.66 -2.40
C SER A 15 -7.98 -2.55 -2.51
N SER A 16 -7.90 -3.40 -3.55
CA SER A 16 -6.81 -4.37 -3.69
C SER A 16 -5.44 -3.71 -3.75
N ASP A 17 -5.30 -2.60 -4.50
CA ASP A 17 -4.02 -1.91 -4.66
C ASP A 17 -3.53 -1.34 -3.32
N CYS A 18 -4.40 -0.64 -2.58
CA CYS A 18 -4.09 -0.09 -1.25
C CYS A 18 -3.83 -1.17 -0.19
N ILE A 19 -4.55 -2.30 -0.25
CA ILE A 19 -4.30 -3.44 0.64
C ILE A 19 -2.95 -4.08 0.33
N SER A 20 -2.62 -4.26 -0.95
CA SER A 20 -1.36 -4.87 -1.38
C SER A 20 -0.15 -4.00 -1.02
N SER A 21 -0.27 -2.68 -1.15
CA SER A 21 0.80 -1.73 -0.81
C SER A 21 1.12 -1.68 0.66
N SER A 22 0.09 -1.75 1.50
CA SER A 22 0.24 -1.89 2.95
C SER A 22 0.93 -3.20 3.34
N ALA A 23 0.74 -4.28 2.56
CA ALA A 23 1.31 -5.59 2.85
C ALA A 23 2.84 -5.63 2.66
N TYR A 24 3.37 -5.05 1.58
CA TYR A 24 4.82 -4.99 1.35
C TYR A 24 5.49 -3.74 1.96
N GLY A 25 4.74 -2.69 2.29
CA GLY A 25 5.33 -1.43 2.77
C GLY A 25 6.08 -1.57 4.09
N SER A 26 5.59 -2.42 5.01
CA SER A 26 6.30 -2.71 6.26
C SER A 26 7.61 -3.48 6.02
N GLU A 27 7.63 -4.36 5.02
CA GLU A 27 8.84 -5.08 4.59
C GLU A 27 9.87 -4.12 4.00
N GLN A 28 9.45 -3.13 3.20
CA GLN A 28 10.35 -2.12 2.63
C GLN A 28 11.00 -1.24 3.71
N ILE A 29 10.28 -0.90 4.79
CA ILE A 29 10.87 -0.23 5.95
C ILE A 29 11.95 -1.12 6.58
N LEU A 30 11.65 -2.41 6.76
CA LEU A 30 12.55 -3.36 7.40
C LEU A 30 13.82 -3.60 6.57
N LEU A 31 13.70 -3.75 5.25
CA LEU A 31 14.84 -3.89 4.32
C LEU A 31 15.79 -2.69 4.39
N ALA A 32 15.27 -1.48 4.65
CA ALA A 32 16.09 -0.29 4.85
C ALA A 32 16.74 -0.22 6.24
N LEU A 33 16.08 -0.73 7.30
CA LEU A 33 16.58 -0.68 8.68
C LEU A 33 17.56 -1.80 9.02
N ILE A 34 17.30 -3.04 8.58
CA ILE A 34 18.08 -4.22 8.96
C ILE A 34 19.59 -4.03 8.74
N PRO A 35 20.07 -3.49 7.61
CA PRO A 35 21.50 -3.33 7.36
C PRO A 35 22.22 -2.44 8.38
N ALA A 36 21.50 -1.53 9.03
CA ALA A 36 22.07 -0.54 9.96
C ALA A 36 21.76 -0.83 11.42
N PHE A 37 20.55 -1.27 11.73
CA PHE A 37 20.04 -1.44 13.09
C PHE A 37 19.88 -2.91 13.50
N GLY A 38 20.02 -3.87 12.56
CA GLY A 38 19.89 -5.30 12.84
C GLY A 38 18.55 -5.63 13.51
N LEU A 39 18.59 -6.34 14.65
CA LEU A 39 17.39 -6.69 15.42
C LEU A 39 16.68 -5.48 16.04
N ALA A 40 17.38 -4.37 16.29
CA ALA A 40 16.75 -3.14 16.77
C ALA A 40 15.82 -2.52 15.70
N ALA A 41 15.91 -2.95 14.43
CA ALA A 41 14.98 -2.56 13.39
C ALA A 41 13.52 -2.87 13.75
N PHE A 42 13.27 -4.00 14.42
CA PHE A 42 11.92 -4.45 14.77
C PHE A 42 11.27 -3.57 15.85
N SER A 43 12.05 -3.00 16.77
CA SER A 43 11.52 -2.05 17.77
C SER A 43 11.28 -0.66 17.18
N ILE A 44 12.09 -0.24 16.20
CA ILE A 44 11.94 1.03 15.48
C ILE A 44 10.82 0.96 14.41
N LEU A 45 10.49 -0.24 13.92
CA LEU A 45 9.41 -0.44 12.95
C LEU A 45 8.07 0.12 13.47
N MET A 46 7.71 -0.20 14.71
CA MET A 46 6.42 0.24 15.30
C MET A 46 6.25 1.78 15.30
N PRO A 47 7.17 2.60 15.86
CA PRO A 47 7.03 4.05 15.78
C PRO A 47 7.07 4.59 14.35
N MET A 48 7.88 3.99 13.44
CA MET A 48 7.89 4.39 12.03
C MET A 48 6.56 4.15 11.34
N THR A 49 5.93 2.99 11.56
CA THR A 49 4.59 2.70 11.02
C THR A 49 3.54 3.67 11.54
N LEU A 50 3.63 4.14 12.79
CA LEU A 50 2.74 5.17 13.34
C LEU A 50 2.90 6.50 12.59
N VAL A 51 4.13 6.92 12.29
CA VAL A 51 4.38 8.13 11.47
C VAL A 51 3.79 7.97 10.06
N VAL A 52 3.96 6.82 9.42
CA VAL A 52 3.36 6.54 8.10
C VAL A 52 1.83 6.58 8.18
N LEU A 53 1.23 6.00 9.22
CA LEU A 53 -0.22 6.06 9.44
C LEU A 53 -0.72 7.49 9.67
N ALA A 54 0.03 8.33 10.37
CA ALA A 54 -0.32 9.74 10.54
C ALA A 54 -0.33 10.47 9.18
N VAL A 55 0.66 10.22 8.33
CA VAL A 55 0.69 10.76 6.95
C VAL A 55 -0.48 10.21 6.12
N LEU A 56 -0.78 8.91 6.21
CA LEU A 56 -1.94 8.30 5.56
C LEU A 56 -3.23 9.03 5.91
N ILE A 57 -3.44 9.35 7.19
CA ILE A 57 -4.62 10.11 7.65
C ILE A 57 -4.66 11.50 7.01
N VAL A 58 -3.55 12.24 7.06
CA VAL A 58 -3.47 13.60 6.48
C VAL A 58 -3.76 13.58 4.97
N VAL A 59 -3.13 12.65 4.25
CA VAL A 59 -3.33 12.48 2.80
C VAL A 59 -4.77 12.08 2.48
N THR A 60 -5.36 11.18 3.26
CA THR A 60 -6.76 10.77 3.11
C THR A 60 -7.72 11.94 3.31
N LEU A 61 -7.48 12.78 4.33
CA LEU A 61 -8.29 13.98 4.56
C LEU A 61 -8.14 14.99 3.41
N SER A 62 -6.93 15.16 2.88
CA SER A 62 -6.68 16.03 1.73
C SER A 62 -7.41 15.54 0.47
N TYR A 63 -7.35 14.24 0.15
CA TYR A 63 -8.09 13.68 -0.99
C TYR A 63 -9.60 13.81 -0.81
N ARG A 64 -10.10 13.65 0.42
CA ARG A 64 -11.52 13.84 0.72
C ARG A 64 -12.00 15.24 0.37
N GLU A 65 -11.19 16.26 0.63
CA GLU A 65 -11.50 17.65 0.27
C GLU A 65 -11.48 17.84 -1.25
N VAL A 66 -10.45 17.35 -1.94
CA VAL A 66 -10.32 17.45 -3.41
C VAL A 66 -11.50 16.76 -4.12
N VAL A 67 -11.82 15.51 -3.76
CA VAL A 67 -12.92 14.72 -4.35
C VAL A 67 -14.31 15.31 -4.05
N SER A 68 -14.41 16.20 -3.06
CA SER A 68 -15.67 16.92 -2.78
C SER A 68 -15.89 18.10 -3.72
N ILE A 69 -14.80 18.72 -4.20
CA ILE A 69 -14.83 19.92 -5.05
C ILE A 69 -14.79 19.53 -6.53
N TYR A 70 -13.93 18.58 -6.89
CA TYR A 70 -13.76 18.11 -8.27
C TYR A 70 -14.69 16.92 -8.53
N THR A 71 -15.76 17.18 -9.27
CA THR A 71 -16.76 16.16 -9.66
C THR A 71 -16.59 15.66 -11.08
N LYS A 72 -15.62 16.22 -11.82
CA LYS A 72 -15.31 15.79 -13.20
C LYS A 72 -14.35 14.60 -13.16
N SER A 73 -14.68 13.55 -13.89
CA SER A 73 -13.81 12.39 -14.09
C SER A 73 -12.50 12.81 -14.74
N GLY A 74 -11.38 12.56 -14.07
CA GLY A 74 -10.05 12.73 -14.68
C GLY A 74 -8.86 12.78 -13.74
N GLY A 75 -9.06 12.58 -12.44
CA GLY A 75 -8.00 12.31 -11.49
C GLY A 75 -7.07 13.48 -11.25
N ALA A 76 -5.91 13.18 -10.67
CA ALA A 76 -4.87 14.18 -10.38
C ALA A 76 -4.43 14.99 -11.61
N TYR A 77 -4.57 14.45 -12.83
CA TYR A 77 -4.29 15.16 -14.08
C TYR A 77 -5.27 16.31 -14.35
N VAL A 78 -6.58 16.07 -14.23
CA VAL A 78 -7.59 17.11 -14.49
C VAL A 78 -7.53 18.20 -13.43
N VAL A 79 -7.34 17.82 -12.16
CA VAL A 79 -7.13 18.79 -11.07
C VAL A 79 -5.90 19.66 -11.35
N SER A 80 -4.78 19.06 -11.74
CA SER A 80 -3.55 19.82 -12.05
C SER A 80 -3.71 20.73 -13.26
N ARG A 81 -4.41 20.27 -14.30
CA ARG A 81 -4.65 21.04 -15.52
C ARG A 81 -5.52 22.27 -15.28
N ASP A 82 -6.58 22.11 -14.49
CA ASP A 82 -7.54 23.17 -14.25
C ASP A 82 -6.94 24.28 -13.33
N ASN A 83 -5.95 23.97 -12.49
CA ASN A 83 -5.28 24.94 -11.61
C ASN A 83 -3.99 25.54 -12.16
N PHE A 84 -3.14 24.71 -12.78
CA PHE A 84 -1.77 25.09 -13.17
C PHE A 84 -1.56 25.14 -14.69
N GLY A 85 -2.59 24.82 -15.47
CA GLY A 85 -2.54 24.78 -16.93
C GLY A 85 -1.98 23.46 -17.49
N PRO A 86 -2.00 23.31 -18.83
CA PRO A 86 -1.72 22.04 -19.50
C PRO A 86 -0.25 21.60 -19.42
N VAL A 87 0.70 22.54 -19.28
CA VAL A 87 2.13 22.23 -19.24
C VAL A 87 2.49 21.54 -17.92
N ILE A 88 2.02 22.06 -16.79
CA ILE A 88 2.28 21.47 -15.47
C ILE A 88 1.52 20.16 -15.30
N ALA A 89 0.32 20.05 -15.89
CA ALA A 89 -0.46 18.80 -15.86
C ALA A 89 0.26 17.61 -16.51
N GLN A 90 1.14 17.83 -17.48
CA GLN A 90 1.94 16.75 -18.07
C GLN A 90 2.88 16.10 -17.05
N ILE A 91 3.42 16.86 -16.09
CA ILE A 91 4.26 16.33 -15.02
C ILE A 91 3.44 15.36 -14.16
N ALA A 92 2.21 15.72 -13.82
CA ALA A 92 1.30 14.85 -13.08
C ALA A 92 0.98 13.55 -13.86
N ALA A 93 0.74 13.65 -15.17
CA ALA A 93 0.50 12.46 -16.01
C ALA A 93 1.72 11.53 -16.06
N VAL A 94 2.93 12.08 -16.22
CA VAL A 94 4.17 11.28 -16.23
C VAL A 94 4.42 10.63 -14.87
N ALA A 95 4.19 11.37 -13.78
CA ALA A 95 4.32 10.85 -12.43
C ALA A 95 3.38 9.65 -12.19
N LEU A 96 2.11 9.75 -12.59
CA LEU A 96 1.14 8.65 -12.50
C LEU A 96 1.56 7.43 -13.35
N MET A 97 2.06 7.64 -14.58
CA MET A 97 2.53 6.53 -15.41
C MET A 97 3.72 5.80 -14.78
N LEU A 98 4.68 6.54 -14.22
CA LEU A 98 5.81 5.95 -13.51
C LEU A 98 5.36 5.19 -12.27
N ASP A 99 4.41 5.74 -11.52
CA ASP A 99 3.84 5.13 -10.34
C ASP A 99 3.20 3.77 -10.67
N TYR A 100 2.40 3.69 -11.74
CA TYR A 100 1.82 2.42 -12.19
C TYR A 100 2.88 1.38 -12.60
N ILE A 101 3.94 1.79 -13.30
CA ILE A 101 5.03 0.88 -13.72
C ILE A 101 5.78 0.35 -12.49
N VAL A 102 6.15 1.23 -11.57
CA VAL A 102 6.88 0.88 -10.35
C VAL A 102 6.02 -0.01 -9.45
N THR A 103 4.73 0.28 -9.34
CA THR A 103 3.78 -0.49 -8.54
C THR A 103 3.66 -1.93 -9.03
N VAL A 104 3.51 -2.14 -10.35
CA VAL A 104 3.48 -3.51 -10.91
C VAL A 104 4.80 -4.25 -10.67
N ALA A 105 5.94 -3.56 -10.78
CA ALA A 105 7.26 -4.15 -10.55
C ALA A 105 7.46 -4.56 -9.08
N ILE A 106 7.13 -3.68 -8.13
CA ILE A 106 7.28 -3.94 -6.68
C ILE A 106 6.33 -5.06 -6.25
N GLN A 107 5.05 -5.01 -6.64
CA GLN A 107 4.07 -6.02 -6.27
C GLN A 107 4.46 -7.41 -6.82
N SER A 108 4.91 -7.49 -8.08
CA SER A 108 5.35 -8.75 -8.67
C SER A 108 6.60 -9.30 -7.99
N SER A 109 7.56 -8.44 -7.61
CA SER A 109 8.74 -8.85 -6.85
C SER A 109 8.39 -9.36 -5.46
N ALA A 110 7.57 -8.61 -4.70
CA ALA A 110 7.14 -8.98 -3.36
C ALA A 110 6.33 -10.29 -3.37
N GLY A 111 5.48 -10.49 -4.38
CA GLY A 111 4.75 -11.73 -4.57
C GLY A 111 5.66 -12.95 -4.81
N VAL A 112 6.72 -12.79 -5.61
CA VAL A 112 7.72 -13.87 -5.81
C VAL A 112 8.53 -14.12 -4.55
N ASP A 113 8.89 -13.07 -3.80
CA ASP A 113 9.60 -13.23 -2.52
C ASP A 113 8.77 -14.01 -1.50
N ALA A 114 7.45 -13.82 -1.46
CA ALA A 114 6.55 -14.63 -0.64
C ALA A 114 6.52 -16.12 -1.08
N ILE A 115 6.58 -16.40 -2.38
CA ILE A 115 6.67 -17.77 -2.91
C ILE A 115 8.00 -18.42 -2.54
N ILE A 116 9.12 -17.71 -2.72
CA ILE A 116 10.47 -18.20 -2.40
C ILE A 116 10.61 -18.46 -0.89
N SER A 117 9.97 -17.63 -0.05
CA SER A 117 9.92 -17.84 1.40
C SER A 117 9.30 -19.19 1.78
N THR A 118 8.32 -19.66 0.99
CA THR A 118 7.70 -20.99 1.18
C THR A 118 8.53 -22.11 0.54
N PHE A 119 9.14 -21.84 -0.62
CA PHE A 119 9.91 -22.81 -1.41
C PHE A 119 11.32 -22.27 -1.72
N PRO A 120 12.29 -22.44 -0.79
CA PRO A 120 13.62 -21.83 -0.92
C PRO A 120 14.43 -22.31 -2.13
N ALA A 121 14.09 -23.47 -2.69
CA ALA A 121 14.75 -24.04 -3.87
C ALA A 121 14.64 -23.17 -5.14
N PHE A 122 13.69 -22.23 -5.19
CA PHE A 122 13.51 -21.34 -6.35
C PHE A 122 14.31 -20.04 -6.28
N HIS A 123 15.14 -19.83 -5.25
CA HIS A 123 15.87 -18.59 -5.05
C HIS A 123 16.71 -18.17 -6.26
N ASP A 124 17.42 -19.12 -6.88
CA ASP A 124 18.26 -18.87 -8.06
C ASP A 124 17.46 -18.46 -9.32
N TYR A 125 16.17 -18.77 -9.34
CA TYR A 125 15.27 -18.47 -10.46
C TYR A 125 14.35 -17.27 -10.20
N LYS A 126 14.60 -16.49 -9.13
CA LYS A 126 13.77 -15.32 -8.74
C LYS A 126 13.47 -14.40 -9.92
N LEU A 127 14.49 -13.99 -10.67
CA LEU A 127 14.32 -13.06 -11.79
C LEU A 127 13.40 -13.62 -12.88
N PHE A 128 13.56 -14.91 -13.21
CA PHE A 128 12.74 -15.58 -14.23
C PHE A 128 11.28 -15.70 -13.79
N LEU A 129 11.05 -15.96 -12.49
CA LEU A 129 9.70 -16.02 -11.93
C LEU A 129 9.01 -14.65 -11.96
N VAL A 130 9.70 -13.58 -11.58
CA VAL A 130 9.16 -12.21 -11.62
C VAL A 130 8.76 -11.82 -13.05
N ILE A 131 9.67 -12.00 -14.01
CA ILE A 131 9.40 -11.69 -15.42
C ILE A 131 8.27 -12.57 -15.96
N GLY A 132 8.26 -13.86 -15.60
CA GLY A 132 7.20 -14.79 -15.99
C GLY A 132 5.83 -14.34 -15.52
N ILE A 133 5.70 -13.91 -14.26
CA ILE A 133 4.45 -13.38 -13.71
C ILE A 133 4.01 -12.11 -14.43
N ILE A 134 4.93 -11.17 -14.70
CA ILE A 134 4.60 -9.94 -15.44
C ILE A 134 4.07 -10.27 -16.85
N ILE A 135 4.69 -11.22 -17.56
CA ILE A 135 4.24 -11.67 -18.87
C ILE A 135 2.84 -12.31 -18.78
N ILE A 136 2.60 -13.14 -17.77
CA ILE A 136 1.28 -13.77 -17.54
C ILE A 136 0.23 -12.70 -17.28
N LEU A 137 0.48 -11.74 -16.39
CA LEU A 137 -0.43 -10.64 -16.08
C LEU A 137 -0.69 -9.78 -17.32
N THR A 138 0.35 -9.50 -18.10
CA THR A 138 0.23 -8.76 -19.38
C THR A 138 -0.67 -9.52 -20.35
N PHE A 139 -0.44 -10.83 -20.52
CA PHE A 139 -1.25 -11.67 -21.40
C PHE A 139 -2.70 -11.75 -20.94
N MET A 140 -2.95 -11.88 -19.64
CA MET A 140 -4.29 -11.83 -19.07
C MET A 140 -4.97 -10.50 -19.37
N ASN A 141 -4.30 -9.38 -19.11
CA ASN A 141 -4.82 -8.04 -19.38
C ASN A 141 -5.15 -7.84 -20.87
N LEU A 142 -4.31 -8.35 -21.79
CA LEU A 142 -4.53 -8.28 -23.24
C LEU A 142 -5.67 -9.19 -23.72
N ARG A 143 -5.88 -10.35 -23.08
CA ARG A 143 -6.95 -11.29 -23.44
C ARG A 143 -8.34 -10.76 -23.07
N GLY A 144 -8.41 -9.63 -22.38
CA GLY A 144 -9.66 -8.97 -22.04
C GLY A 144 -10.46 -9.81 -21.05
N VAL A 145 -10.02 -9.83 -19.80
CA VAL A 145 -10.68 -10.54 -18.69
C VAL A 145 -11.98 -9.82 -18.31
N ARG A 146 -12.96 -9.87 -19.23
CA ARG A 146 -14.26 -9.17 -19.15
C ARG A 146 -15.21 -9.76 -18.11
N GLU A 147 -14.92 -10.96 -17.63
CA GLU A 147 -15.68 -11.71 -16.62
C GLU A 147 -14.98 -11.80 -15.25
N ALA A 148 -13.87 -11.08 -15.08
CA ALA A 148 -12.90 -11.37 -14.02
C ALA A 148 -13.12 -10.66 -12.68
N GLY A 149 -14.12 -9.79 -12.55
CA GLY A 149 -14.37 -9.11 -11.26
C GLY A 149 -14.50 -10.11 -10.10
N ALA A 150 -15.14 -11.26 -10.34
CA ALA A 150 -15.26 -12.32 -9.35
C ALA A 150 -13.95 -13.10 -9.10
N ALA A 151 -13.16 -13.33 -10.16
CA ALA A 151 -11.87 -14.01 -10.05
C ALA A 151 -10.81 -13.15 -9.33
N PHE A 152 -10.86 -11.82 -9.49
CA PHE A 152 -9.95 -10.89 -8.80
C PHE A 152 -10.36 -10.57 -7.36
N ALA A 153 -11.63 -10.73 -6.99
CA ALA A 153 -12.06 -10.53 -5.61
C ALA A 153 -11.63 -11.68 -4.67
N LEU A 154 -11.48 -12.90 -5.20
CA LEU A 154 -11.14 -14.08 -4.39
C LEU A 154 -9.76 -13.94 -3.69
N PRO A 155 -8.66 -13.55 -4.37
CA PRO A 155 -7.38 -13.29 -3.73
C PRO A 155 -7.47 -12.25 -2.61
N THR A 156 -8.21 -11.16 -2.81
CA THR A 156 -8.37 -10.09 -1.81
C THR A 156 -9.07 -10.60 -0.56
N TYR A 157 -10.18 -11.33 -0.70
CA TYR A 157 -10.88 -11.89 0.46
C TYR A 157 -10.07 -12.98 1.18
N LEU A 158 -9.34 -13.81 0.42
CA LEU A 158 -8.44 -14.80 0.99
C LEU A 158 -7.33 -14.12 1.78
N PHE A 159 -6.71 -13.08 1.24
CA PHE A 159 -5.67 -12.30 1.92
C PHE A 159 -6.20 -11.72 3.24
N VAL A 160 -7.34 -11.03 3.22
CA VAL A 160 -7.96 -10.46 4.43
C VAL A 160 -8.28 -11.56 5.46
N GLY A 161 -8.82 -12.69 5.02
CA GLY A 161 -9.08 -13.84 5.89
C GLY A 161 -7.80 -14.41 6.51
N SER A 162 -6.73 -14.54 5.72
CA SER A 162 -5.44 -15.03 6.21
C SER A 162 -4.80 -14.10 7.24
N MET A 163 -4.85 -12.78 7.02
CA MET A 163 -4.39 -11.78 7.98
C MET A 163 -5.18 -11.83 9.28
N PHE A 164 -6.51 -11.99 9.19
CA PHE A 164 -7.34 -12.15 10.38
C PHE A 164 -6.92 -13.37 11.22
N VAL A 165 -6.66 -14.50 10.57
CA VAL A 165 -6.15 -15.71 11.24
C VAL A 165 -4.79 -15.45 11.91
N VAL A 166 -3.86 -14.77 11.23
CA VAL A 166 -2.55 -14.42 11.78
C VAL A 166 -2.69 -13.54 13.04
N PHE A 167 -3.56 -12.53 13.02
CA PHE A 167 -3.80 -11.67 14.18
C PHE A 167 -4.43 -12.41 15.34
N VAL A 168 -5.50 -13.18 15.09
CA VAL A 168 -6.18 -13.96 16.15
C VAL A 168 -5.22 -14.97 16.77
N MET A 169 -4.46 -15.70 15.94
CA MET A 169 -3.47 -16.66 16.44
C MET A 169 -2.34 -15.97 17.20
N GLY A 170 -1.87 -14.81 16.73
CA GLY A 170 -0.86 -14.00 17.43
C GLY A 170 -1.32 -13.57 18.82
N ILE A 171 -2.54 -13.02 18.91
CA ILE A 171 -3.15 -12.61 20.20
C ILE A 171 -3.35 -13.82 21.11
N TYR A 172 -3.88 -14.93 20.57
CA TYR A 172 -4.07 -16.17 21.33
C TYR A 172 -2.75 -16.73 21.88
N ARG A 173 -1.68 -16.76 21.08
CA ARG A 173 -0.34 -17.22 21.53
C ARG A 173 0.28 -16.28 22.55
N THR A 174 0.03 -14.97 22.45
CA THR A 174 0.44 -13.98 23.47
C THR A 174 -0.21 -14.29 24.81
N PHE A 175 -1.54 -14.51 24.85
CA PHE A 175 -2.25 -14.86 26.08
C PHE A 175 -1.82 -16.19 26.68
N ASN A 176 -1.46 -17.16 25.84
CA ASN A 176 -0.96 -18.47 26.28
C ASN A 176 0.53 -18.49 26.61
N GLY A 177 1.25 -17.38 26.45
CA GLY A 177 2.70 -17.32 26.70
C GLY A 177 3.56 -18.21 25.80
N THR A 178 3.00 -18.74 24.70
CA THR A 178 3.70 -19.65 23.76
C THR A 178 4.28 -18.91 22.56
N LEU A 179 4.30 -17.58 22.61
CA LEU A 179 4.88 -16.74 21.58
C LEU A 179 6.39 -16.67 21.77
N PRO A 180 7.21 -17.15 20.80
CA PRO A 180 8.66 -17.04 20.88
C PRO A 180 9.04 -15.56 20.97
N GLN A 181 9.61 -15.15 22.10
CA GLN A 181 10.18 -13.82 22.25
C GLN A 181 11.62 -13.89 21.75
N TYR A 182 11.91 -13.22 20.64
CA TYR A 182 13.28 -13.02 20.20
C TYR A 182 13.87 -11.87 21.00
N ASP A 183 14.82 -12.20 21.86
CA ASP A 183 15.47 -11.25 22.75
C ASP A 183 16.25 -10.21 21.93
N THR A 184 16.04 -8.92 22.24
CA THR A 184 16.75 -7.80 21.59
C THR A 184 18.22 -7.73 22.01
N SER A 185 18.64 -8.58 22.95
CA SER A 185 19.99 -8.71 23.48
C SER A 185 20.83 -9.85 22.86
N ALA A 186 20.51 -10.31 21.64
CA ALA A 186 21.32 -11.31 20.95
C ALA A 186 22.76 -10.80 20.69
N GLN A 187 23.76 -11.67 20.87
CA GLN A 187 25.18 -11.38 20.59
C GLN A 187 25.34 -10.87 19.14
N GLY A 188 25.62 -9.57 18.98
CA GLY A 188 25.66 -8.87 17.70
C GLY A 188 24.75 -7.64 17.62
N ALA A 189 23.92 -7.38 18.64
CA ALA A 189 23.19 -6.12 18.77
C ALA A 189 24.17 -4.95 18.95
N VAL A 190 24.16 -4.01 18.00
CA VAL A 190 24.96 -2.79 18.09
C VAL A 190 24.40 -1.94 19.24
N PRO A 191 25.20 -1.63 20.27
CA PRO A 191 24.74 -0.74 21.33
C PRO A 191 24.40 0.63 20.73
N LEU A 192 23.15 1.07 20.89
CA LEU A 192 22.73 2.45 20.66
C LEU A 192 23.44 3.33 21.70
N GLY A 193 24.70 3.72 21.45
CA GLY A 193 25.43 4.44 22.49
C GLY A 193 26.92 4.77 22.29
N SER A 194 27.49 4.73 21.09
CA SER A 194 28.78 5.41 20.88
C SER A 194 28.55 6.73 20.16
N SER A 195 28.61 7.83 20.91
CA SER A 195 28.53 9.21 20.43
C SER A 195 29.70 9.54 19.51
N GLN A 196 29.62 9.14 18.24
CA GLN A 196 30.41 9.71 17.16
C GLN A 196 29.44 10.46 16.25
N SER A 197 29.64 11.77 16.13
CA SER A 197 28.77 12.70 15.40
C SER A 197 28.39 12.22 13.99
N LEU A 198 29.28 11.49 13.30
CA LEU A 198 29.04 10.90 11.99
C LEU A 198 28.02 9.74 12.00
N VAL A 199 27.96 8.96 13.08
CA VAL A 199 27.00 7.85 13.26
C VAL A 199 25.58 8.40 13.44
N SER A 200 25.43 9.55 14.10
CA SER A 200 24.12 10.20 14.28
C SER A 200 23.53 10.73 12.96
N PHE A 201 24.33 11.35 12.11
CA PHE A 201 23.86 11.80 10.79
C PHE A 201 23.50 10.62 9.88
N ALA A 202 24.33 9.57 9.85
CA ALA A 202 24.03 8.36 9.11
C ALA A 202 22.74 7.68 9.62
N ALA A 203 22.56 7.60 10.94
CA ALA A 203 21.36 7.04 11.55
C ALA A 203 20.09 7.83 11.18
N ILE A 204 20.13 9.16 11.25
CA ILE A 204 19.01 10.02 10.84
C ILE A 204 18.71 9.81 9.34
N PHE A 205 19.74 9.77 8.50
CA PHE A 205 19.57 9.53 7.06
C PHE A 205 18.95 8.15 6.78
N ILE A 206 19.37 7.11 7.50
CA ILE A 206 18.81 5.76 7.36
C ILE A 206 17.35 5.73 7.82
N LEU A 207 17.00 6.40 8.92
CA LEU A 207 15.62 6.53 9.38
C LEU A 207 14.75 7.26 8.36
N LEU A 208 15.24 8.36 7.79
CA LEU A 208 14.54 9.09 6.73
C LEU A 208 14.40 8.24 5.46
N ARG A 209 15.44 7.51 5.06
CA ARG A 209 15.40 6.58 3.93
C ARG A 209 14.35 5.49 4.17
N ALA A 210 14.30 4.95 5.37
CA ALA A 210 13.33 3.92 5.71
C ALA A 210 11.90 4.43 5.74
N PHE A 211 11.68 5.63 6.28
CA PHE A 211 10.41 6.31 6.21
C PHE A 211 9.98 6.54 4.75
N ALA A 212 10.90 6.97 3.88
CA ALA A 212 10.64 7.14 2.45
C ALA A 212 10.27 5.81 1.76
N ASN A 213 10.94 4.70 2.10
CA ASN A 213 10.58 3.36 1.61
C ASN A 213 9.21 2.91 2.15
N GLY A 214 8.88 3.24 3.40
CA GLY A 214 7.56 3.01 4.00
C GLY A 214 6.44 3.81 3.35
N GLY A 215 6.76 4.92 2.69
CA GLY A 215 5.84 5.69 1.87
C GLY A 215 5.20 4.88 0.74
N ALA A 216 5.81 3.77 0.33
CA ALA A 216 5.20 2.84 -0.61
C ALA A 216 3.87 2.25 -0.09
N SER A 217 3.65 2.20 1.23
CA SER A 217 2.36 1.81 1.83
C SER A 217 1.21 2.77 1.50
N LEU A 218 1.52 3.99 1.08
CA LEU A 218 0.54 5.03 0.76
C LEU A 218 0.07 4.96 -0.70
N THR A 219 0.78 4.20 -1.54
CA THR A 219 0.40 3.93 -2.93
C THR A 219 -0.90 3.13 -2.98
N GLY A 220 -1.73 3.36 -3.99
CA GLY A 220 -3.08 2.80 -4.14
C GLY A 220 -4.20 3.73 -3.67
N LEU A 221 -3.89 4.83 -2.99
CA LEU A 221 -4.89 5.87 -2.68
C LEU A 221 -5.29 6.66 -3.93
N GLU A 222 -4.33 6.87 -4.83
CA GLU A 222 -4.53 7.54 -6.11
C GLU A 222 -5.47 6.77 -7.05
N ALA A 223 -5.37 5.44 -7.06
CA ALA A 223 -6.30 4.59 -7.81
C ALA A 223 -7.75 4.77 -7.29
N ILE A 224 -7.93 4.85 -5.97
CA ILE A 224 -9.25 5.08 -5.37
C ILE A 224 -9.76 6.49 -5.70
N SER A 225 -8.91 7.53 -5.62
CA SER A 225 -9.34 8.90 -5.93
C SER A 225 -9.73 9.06 -7.39
N ASP A 226 -8.90 8.59 -8.32
CA ASP A 226 -9.13 8.72 -9.77
C ASP A 226 -10.40 7.98 -10.22
N LEU A 227 -10.65 6.80 -9.63
CA LEU A 227 -11.83 5.99 -9.94
C LEU A 227 -13.10 6.51 -9.24
N SER A 228 -13.00 7.09 -8.04
CA SER A 228 -14.14 7.70 -7.34
C SER A 228 -14.72 8.91 -8.07
N GLU A 229 -13.88 9.68 -8.77
CA GLU A 229 -14.32 10.77 -9.65
C GLU A 229 -15.03 10.22 -10.90
N SER A 230 -14.57 9.09 -11.43
CA SER A 230 -15.21 8.43 -12.57
C SER A 230 -16.59 7.84 -12.22
N GLU A 231 -16.74 7.23 -11.03
CA GLU A 231 -18.02 6.67 -10.57
C GLU A 231 -19.10 7.74 -10.41
N LYS A 232 -18.74 8.95 -9.95
CA LYS A 232 -19.67 10.09 -9.81
C LYS A 232 -20.16 10.65 -11.16
N THR A 233 -19.44 10.42 -12.26
CA THR A 233 -19.92 10.78 -13.62
C THR A 233 -20.89 9.76 -14.22
N VAL A 234 -21.10 8.61 -13.58
CA VAL A 234 -22.14 7.65 -13.94
C VAL A 234 -23.34 7.92 -13.02
N ASP A 235 -24.38 8.58 -13.54
CA ASP A 235 -25.63 8.86 -12.81
C ASP A 235 -26.14 7.60 -12.07
N LEU A 236 -25.90 7.59 -10.76
CA LEU A 236 -26.47 6.65 -9.80
C LEU A 236 -27.23 7.48 -8.76
N PRO A 237 -28.48 7.09 -8.44
CA PRO A 237 -29.24 7.77 -7.41
C PRO A 237 -28.60 7.54 -6.03
N GLU A 238 -28.19 8.66 -5.44
CA GLU A 238 -27.90 8.96 -4.03
C GLU A 238 -26.82 8.22 -3.21
N SER A 239 -26.01 9.08 -2.58
CA SER A 239 -25.18 8.97 -1.36
C SER A 239 -23.75 8.39 -1.49
N PRO A 240 -22.71 9.26 -1.56
CA PRO A 240 -21.29 8.88 -1.50
C PRO A 240 -20.80 8.48 -0.10
N THR A 241 -21.68 8.47 0.90
CA THR A 241 -21.34 8.27 2.32
C THR A 241 -21.23 6.80 2.74
N LYS A 242 -21.59 5.84 1.87
CA LYS A 242 -21.72 4.42 2.23
C LYS A 242 -20.55 3.51 1.81
N LEU A 243 -19.53 4.04 1.15
CA LEU A 243 -18.37 3.25 0.70
C LEU A 243 -17.21 3.16 1.71
N TRP A 244 -17.29 3.85 2.84
CA TRP A 244 -16.23 3.83 3.87
C TRP A 244 -16.76 3.22 5.18
N PRO A 245 -16.57 1.92 5.48
CA PRO A 245 -17.07 1.33 6.72
C PRO A 245 -16.22 1.66 7.97
N CYS A 246 -15.15 2.46 7.90
CA CYS A 246 -14.12 2.44 8.95
C CYS A 246 -13.79 3.76 9.67
N LEU A 247 -14.65 4.78 9.67
CA LEU A 247 -14.50 5.90 10.62
C LEU A 247 -15.84 6.53 11.02
N PRO A 248 -16.42 6.17 12.19
CA PRO A 248 -17.51 6.93 12.79
C PRO A 248 -16.93 7.93 13.79
N ILE A 249 -16.17 8.94 13.34
CA ILE A 249 -15.74 10.02 14.25
C ILE A 249 -15.85 11.37 13.53
N VAL A 250 -16.71 12.22 14.11
CA VAL A 250 -17.07 13.62 13.77
C VAL A 250 -18.06 13.83 12.62
N SER A 251 -19.32 13.46 12.85
CA SER A 251 -20.45 14.27 12.36
C SER A 251 -20.99 15.12 13.52
N ASN A 252 -20.48 16.33 13.69
CA ASN A 252 -21.24 17.48 14.18
C ASN A 252 -20.32 18.68 14.30
N THR A 253 -20.43 19.60 13.34
CA THR A 253 -20.61 21.03 13.61
C THR A 253 -20.97 21.71 12.31
N SER A 254 -22.28 21.81 12.07
CA SER A 254 -22.86 22.90 11.32
C SER A 254 -22.90 24.13 12.22
N LEU A 255 -22.08 25.13 11.89
CA LEU A 255 -22.33 26.58 11.99
C LEU A 255 -21.14 27.33 11.39
#